data_AF-N9T0J5-F1
#
_entry.id   AF-N9T0J5-F1
#
_cell.length_a   1.000
_cell.length_b   1.000
_cell.length_c   1.000
_cell.angle_alpha   90.00
_cell.angle_beta   90.00
_cell.angle_gamma   90.00
#
_symmetry.space_group_name_H-M   'P 1'
#
loop_
_entity.id
_entity.type
_entity.pdbx_description
1 polymer ?
#
loop_
_entity_poly.entity_id
_entity_poly.type
_entity_poly.pdbx_seq_one_letter_code
_entity_poly.pdbx_strand_id
1 'polypeptide(L)'
;MNKLFFLSVIVIFTISFNGCYAKENSSWSDYLQDSIQVKSPAVKYIHKIDVKGCSVDYDEVDFCTNEKLINYNNIIKSKKSNFDKNKFLMSFKERNDLYFAIIDMEGKKVYTFPASLSVISNIKPIEFSLDNNLFCLSGNFNQYRNSYTSVKTCYEYHNGSFDFKSRVELESEVKKYDNHGYNNLINKVKLPISSDYFSKCAEKNAIKKCEQLERSNNRAYSLSELKKISPDFLNIFDNPKIYSLNADTFRFLPEIKDSFYSIAEKYMETDEDSSSEFYLIKIKPVLNVEKIGDYYSIDKSGVITYKDKNGKLLKINLK
;
A
#
# COMPACT_ATOMS: atom_id res chain seq x y z
N MET A 1 0.81 -79.53 22.27
CA MET A 1 -0.44 -79.96 22.94
C MET A 1 -0.35 -79.60 24.42
N ASN A 2 -1.51 -79.31 25.01
CA ASN A 2 -1.80 -78.88 26.40
C ASN A 2 -1.75 -77.37 26.64
N LYS A 3 -2.71 -76.74 27.32
CA LYS A 3 -4.17 -76.89 27.59
C LYS A 3 -4.51 -75.76 28.59
N LEU A 4 -5.80 -75.46 28.73
CA LEU A 4 -6.49 -74.69 29.80
C LEU A 4 -6.41 -73.15 29.66
N PHE A 5 -7.46 -72.43 29.24
CA PHE A 5 -8.84 -72.22 29.74
C PHE A 5 -8.98 -71.49 31.09
N PHE A 6 -9.47 -70.24 30.98
CA PHE A 6 -10.48 -69.51 31.75
C PHE A 6 -10.23 -68.98 33.18
N LEU A 7 -10.31 -67.65 33.24
CA LEU A 7 -11.02 -66.76 34.19
C LEU A 7 -11.23 -67.19 35.65
N SER A 8 -10.83 -66.28 36.55
CA SER A 8 -11.51 -66.04 37.83
C SER A 8 -11.47 -64.55 38.16
N VAL A 9 -12.65 -63.98 38.38
CA VAL A 9 -12.96 -62.61 38.84
C VAL A 9 -12.82 -62.55 40.38
N ILE A 10 -12.92 -61.35 40.98
CA ILE A 10 -13.28 -61.01 42.39
C ILE A 10 -12.05 -60.73 43.30
N VAL A 11 -11.91 -59.68 44.15
CA VAL A 11 -12.70 -58.50 44.60
C VAL A 11 -11.79 -57.56 45.46
N ILE A 12 -12.01 -56.25 45.34
CA ILE A 12 -12.09 -55.12 46.32
C ILE A 12 -11.44 -55.23 47.73
N PHE A 13 -10.70 -54.19 48.16
CA PHE A 13 -10.93 -53.28 49.34
C PHE A 13 -9.63 -52.74 50.01
N THR A 14 -9.66 -51.45 50.39
CA THR A 14 -9.04 -50.73 51.57
C THR A 14 -8.68 -49.27 51.16
N ILE A 15 -9.39 -48.21 51.57
CA ILE A 15 -9.49 -47.49 52.87
C ILE A 15 -8.17 -46.85 53.38
N SER A 16 -8.03 -45.57 53.04
CA SER A 16 -7.45 -44.37 53.70
C SER A 16 -6.59 -44.48 54.98
N PHE A 17 -5.53 -43.65 55.07
CA PHE A 17 -5.24 -42.76 56.22
C PHE A 17 -4.28 -41.58 55.91
N ASN A 18 -4.76 -40.38 56.29
CA ASN A 18 -4.18 -39.09 56.71
C ASN A 18 -2.67 -38.72 56.62
N GLY A 19 -2.48 -37.43 56.30
CA GLY A 19 -1.42 -36.55 56.84
C GLY A 19 -1.51 -35.08 56.36
N CYS A 20 -2.36 -34.27 57.02
CA CYS A 20 -2.26 -32.84 57.48
C CYS A 20 -1.36 -31.81 56.75
N TYR A 21 -1.59 -30.47 56.67
CA TYR A 21 -2.60 -29.41 56.98
C TYR A 21 -2.05 -28.14 56.25
N ALA A 22 -2.84 -27.22 55.69
CA ALA A 22 -3.16 -25.90 56.29
C ALA A 22 -4.01 -25.03 55.34
N LYS A 23 -4.66 -24.03 55.95
CA LYS A 23 -5.87 -23.25 55.58
C LYS A 23 -5.52 -21.77 55.41
N GLU A 24 -6.24 -21.04 54.56
CA GLU A 24 -6.61 -19.60 54.63
C GLU A 24 -7.24 -19.16 53.28
N ASN A 25 -8.18 -18.23 53.15
CA ASN A 25 -9.32 -17.75 53.94
C ASN A 25 -10.19 -16.89 52.99
N SER A 26 -11.50 -16.88 53.21
CA SER A 26 -12.48 -15.99 52.56
C SER A 26 -12.66 -14.69 53.37
N SER A 27 -12.51 -13.53 52.74
CA SER A 27 -12.99 -12.19 53.16
C SER A 27 -12.43 -11.23 52.11
N TRP A 28 -13.19 -10.49 51.30
CA TRP A 28 -14.16 -9.47 51.67
C TRP A 28 -15.22 -9.32 50.56
N SER A 29 -16.45 -9.75 50.82
CA SER A 29 -17.63 -9.04 50.34
C SER A 29 -17.98 -7.98 51.39
N ASP A 30 -18.57 -6.89 50.91
CA ASP A 30 -19.37 -5.93 51.69
C ASP A 30 -18.59 -4.96 52.57
N TYR A 31 -18.17 -3.84 51.97
CA TYR A 31 -18.37 -2.47 52.50
C TYR A 31 -18.01 -1.48 51.39
N LEU A 32 -19.02 -1.02 50.65
CA LEU A 32 -19.35 0.42 50.50
C LEU A 32 -20.56 0.58 49.57
N GLN A 33 -21.65 0.89 50.25
CA GLN A 33 -22.97 1.28 49.77
C GLN A 33 -22.91 2.72 49.21
N ASP A 34 -23.69 2.96 48.16
CA ASP A 34 -24.12 4.25 47.59
C ASP A 34 -23.16 5.45 47.58
N SER A 35 -22.66 5.76 46.39
CA SER A 35 -22.68 7.15 45.93
C SER A 35 -23.42 7.22 44.61
N ILE A 36 -24.43 8.07 44.55
CA ILE A 36 -25.12 8.49 43.33
C ILE A 36 -24.06 8.88 42.30
N GLN A 37 -23.87 8.06 41.27
CA GLN A 37 -23.11 8.43 40.08
C GLN A 37 -24.08 8.31 38.92
N VAL A 38 -24.61 9.48 38.54
CA VAL A 38 -25.19 9.84 37.25
C VAL A 38 -24.90 8.78 36.18
N LYS A 39 -25.92 8.30 35.46
CA LYS A 39 -25.77 7.56 34.18
C LYS A 39 -24.91 8.43 33.23
N SER A 40 -23.60 8.36 33.38
CA SER A 40 -22.67 8.83 32.37
C SER A 40 -22.92 7.93 31.16
N PRO A 41 -23.13 8.50 29.96
CA PRO A 41 -23.28 7.68 28.78
C PRO A 41 -22.06 6.76 28.69
N ALA A 42 -22.29 5.45 28.54
CA ALA A 42 -21.22 4.47 28.43
C ALA A 42 -20.18 5.01 27.46
N VAL A 43 -18.98 5.32 27.96
CA VAL A 43 -17.93 5.91 27.15
C VAL A 43 -17.54 4.85 26.14
N LYS A 44 -18.16 4.89 24.95
CA LYS A 44 -17.78 4.02 23.85
C LYS A 44 -16.32 4.32 23.52
N TYR A 45 -15.47 3.31 23.57
CA TYR A 45 -14.05 3.39 23.24
C TYR A 45 -13.86 2.97 21.77
N ILE A 46 -12.84 3.51 21.11
CA ILE A 46 -12.36 2.98 19.83
C ILE A 46 -11.69 1.64 20.11
N HIS A 47 -12.18 0.59 19.44
CA HIS A 47 -11.55 -0.70 19.35
C HIS A 47 -10.99 -0.93 17.94
N LYS A 48 -10.23 -2.02 17.75
CA LYS A 48 -9.64 -2.38 16.45
C LYS A 48 -10.66 -2.39 15.29
N ILE A 49 -11.90 -2.84 15.54
CA ILE A 49 -12.95 -2.90 14.52
C ILE A 49 -13.44 -1.51 14.03
N ASP A 50 -13.20 -0.48 14.83
CA ASP A 50 -13.57 0.91 14.52
C ASP A 50 -12.50 1.63 13.71
N VAL A 51 -11.34 0.99 13.48
CA VAL A 51 -10.25 1.51 12.63
C VAL A 51 -10.40 0.94 11.23
N LYS A 52 -10.61 1.82 10.24
CA LYS A 52 -10.68 1.48 8.82
C LYS A 52 -9.29 1.60 8.20
N GLY A 53 -8.71 0.43 7.90
CA GLY A 53 -7.36 0.26 7.39
C GLY A 53 -6.34 0.18 8.52
N CYS A 54 -6.10 -1.01 9.07
CA CYS A 54 -5.07 -1.15 10.11
C CYS A 54 -3.65 -1.02 9.56
N SER A 55 -3.45 -1.33 8.29
CA SER A 55 -2.16 -1.34 7.62
C SER A 55 -2.20 -0.43 6.39
N VAL A 56 -1.05 0.12 6.04
CA VAL A 56 -0.80 0.69 4.72
C VAL A 56 -0.18 -0.42 3.87
N ASP A 57 -0.67 -0.58 2.64
CA ASP A 57 -0.16 -1.60 1.74
C ASP A 57 1.37 -1.47 1.59
N TYR A 58 2.07 -2.56 1.89
CA TYR A 58 3.54 -2.69 1.83
C TYR A 58 4.31 -1.80 2.82
N ASP A 59 3.67 -1.40 3.92
CA ASP A 59 4.31 -0.74 5.06
C ASP A 59 4.20 -1.61 6.33
N GLU A 60 5.13 -1.45 7.27
CA GLU A 60 5.15 -2.17 8.55
C GLU A 60 4.28 -1.51 9.62
N VAL A 61 3.77 -0.30 9.34
CA VAL A 61 2.91 0.44 10.28
C VAL A 61 1.61 -0.33 10.56
N ASP A 62 1.29 -0.47 11.84
CA ASP A 62 0.00 -0.97 12.31
C ASP A 62 -0.70 0.13 13.12
N PHE A 63 -1.79 0.66 12.58
CA PHE A 63 -2.66 1.65 13.21
C PHE A 63 -3.55 1.01 14.29
N CYS A 64 -3.59 -0.31 14.40
CA CYS A 64 -4.44 -1.06 15.31
C CYS A 64 -3.68 -1.68 16.50
N THR A 65 -2.44 -1.28 16.75
CA THR A 65 -1.73 -1.70 17.97
C THR A 65 -2.41 -1.12 19.22
N ASN A 66 -2.22 -1.80 20.36
CA ASN A 66 -2.80 -1.35 21.63
C ASN A 66 -2.37 0.08 21.98
N GLU A 67 -1.12 0.46 21.68
CA GLU A 67 -0.62 1.81 21.91
C GLU A 67 -1.38 2.85 21.07
N LYS A 68 -1.62 2.59 19.78
CA LYS A 68 -2.38 3.50 18.92
C LYS A 68 -3.84 3.60 19.37
N LEU A 69 -4.47 2.49 19.74
CA LEU A 69 -5.83 2.48 20.28
C LEU A 69 -5.95 3.31 21.57
N ILE A 70 -4.99 3.21 22.48
CA ILE A 70 -4.92 4.06 23.69
C ILE A 70 -4.81 5.53 23.28
N ASN A 71 -3.95 5.85 22.31
CA ASN A 71 -3.77 7.22 21.83
C ASN A 71 -5.07 7.79 21.22
N TYR A 72 -5.78 7.03 20.38
CA TYR A 72 -7.05 7.47 19.80
C TYR A 72 -8.09 7.79 20.86
N ASN A 73 -8.21 6.92 21.87
CA ASN A 73 -9.14 7.11 22.98
C ASN A 73 -8.75 8.31 23.86
N ASN A 74 -7.45 8.56 24.03
CA ASN A 74 -6.97 9.75 24.72
C ASN A 74 -7.29 11.03 23.93
N ILE A 75 -7.16 11.01 22.59
CA ILE A 75 -7.55 12.13 21.73
C ILE A 75 -9.04 12.43 21.90
N ILE A 76 -9.92 11.42 21.80
CA ILE A 76 -11.38 11.59 22.00
C ILE A 76 -11.71 12.22 23.36
N LYS A 77 -11.02 11.80 24.44
CA LYS A 77 -11.31 12.26 25.79
C LYS A 77 -10.77 13.66 26.09
N SER A 78 -9.62 14.02 25.54
CA SER A 78 -8.82 15.15 26.03
C SER A 78 -8.56 16.25 25.00
N LYS A 79 -8.80 15.99 23.72
CA LYS A 79 -8.52 16.95 22.64
C LYS A 79 -9.81 17.46 22.02
N LYS A 80 -9.78 18.71 21.58
CA LYS A 80 -10.81 19.29 20.71
C LYS A 80 -10.53 18.89 19.26
N SER A 81 -11.57 18.83 18.44
CA SER A 81 -11.43 18.66 16.99
C SER A 81 -10.50 19.73 16.40
N ASN A 82 -9.82 19.37 15.32
CA ASN A 82 -8.90 20.25 14.61
C ASN A 82 -9.14 20.25 13.08
N PHE A 83 -10.07 19.43 12.60
CA PHE A 83 -10.31 19.17 11.18
C PHE A 83 -11.79 18.87 10.95
N ASP A 84 -12.36 19.36 9.84
CA ASP A 84 -13.74 19.10 9.40
C ASP A 84 -14.78 19.01 10.54
N LYS A 85 -14.87 20.09 11.32
CA LYS A 85 -15.77 20.34 12.46
C LYS A 85 -15.60 19.37 13.62
N ASN A 86 -16.09 18.15 13.50
CA ASN A 86 -16.15 17.14 14.56
C ASN A 86 -15.04 16.07 14.44
N LYS A 87 -14.02 16.31 13.61
CA LYS A 87 -12.95 15.35 13.34
C LYS A 87 -11.60 15.84 13.86
N PHE A 88 -10.71 14.88 14.01
CA PHE A 88 -9.33 15.12 14.41
C PHE A 88 -8.39 14.49 13.39
N LEU A 89 -7.69 15.32 12.63
CA LEU A 89 -6.57 14.87 11.80
C LEU A 89 -5.36 14.72 12.71
N MET A 90 -4.94 13.47 12.90
CA MET A 90 -3.75 13.12 13.64
C MET A 90 -2.61 12.76 12.70
N SER A 91 -1.40 13.07 13.15
CA SER A 91 -0.16 12.59 12.55
C SER A 91 0.74 11.98 13.60
N PHE A 92 1.47 10.93 13.25
CA PHE A 92 2.54 10.40 14.08
C PHE A 92 3.74 10.04 13.22
N LYS A 93 4.91 9.99 13.85
CA LYS A 93 6.13 9.57 13.20
C LYS A 93 6.41 8.11 13.54
N GLU A 94 6.74 7.32 12.53
CA GLU A 94 7.28 5.97 12.69
C GLU A 94 8.59 5.93 11.90
N ARG A 95 9.70 5.66 12.58
CA ARG A 95 11.06 5.81 12.02
C ARG A 95 11.28 7.21 11.43
N ASN A 96 11.41 7.34 10.11
CA ASN A 96 11.69 8.61 9.42
C ASN A 96 10.47 9.21 8.72
N ASP A 97 9.33 8.51 8.71
CA ASP A 97 8.15 8.89 7.94
C ASP A 97 7.00 9.33 8.85
N LEU A 98 6.17 10.25 8.33
CA LEU A 98 4.92 10.66 8.95
C LEU A 98 3.75 9.85 8.39
N TYR A 99 2.85 9.48 9.28
CA TYR A 99 1.63 8.74 9.01
C TYR A 99 0.45 9.54 9.51
N PHE A 100 -0.68 9.42 8.82
CA PHE A 100 -1.86 10.25 9.08
C PHE A 100 -3.11 9.39 9.24
N ALA A 101 -4.01 9.85 10.10
CA ALA A 101 -5.34 9.29 10.23
C ALA A 101 -6.34 10.38 10.61
N ILE A 102 -7.60 10.17 10.27
CA ILE A 102 -8.72 11.02 10.68
C ILE A 102 -9.55 10.27 11.70
N ILE A 103 -9.73 10.87 12.87
CA ILE A 103 -10.60 10.36 13.94
C ILE A 103 -11.92 11.11 13.86
N ASP A 104 -13.01 10.39 13.63
CA ASP A 104 -14.37 10.90 13.84
C ASP A 104 -14.65 10.86 15.34
N MET A 105 -14.70 12.04 15.98
CA MET A 105 -14.80 12.16 17.44
C MET A 105 -16.18 11.74 17.95
N GLU A 106 -17.23 11.98 17.16
CA GLU A 106 -18.62 11.64 17.50
C GLU A 106 -18.94 10.19 17.14
N GLY A 107 -18.60 9.78 15.92
CA GLY A 107 -18.82 8.41 15.44
C GLY A 107 -17.86 7.39 16.04
N LYS A 108 -16.75 7.85 16.64
CA LYS A 108 -15.70 7.07 17.30
C LYS A 108 -15.10 6.04 16.35
N LYS A 109 -14.69 6.53 15.18
CA LYS A 109 -14.06 5.74 14.12
C LYS A 109 -12.74 6.38 13.72
N VAL A 110 -11.82 5.57 13.23
CA VAL A 110 -10.53 6.04 12.71
C VAL A 110 -10.43 5.63 11.24
N TYR A 111 -9.98 6.54 10.40
CA TYR A 111 -9.76 6.31 8.98
C TYR A 111 -8.31 6.60 8.67
N THR A 112 -7.56 5.59 8.25
CA THR A 112 -6.12 5.72 8.04
C THR A 112 -5.83 6.20 6.63
N PHE A 113 -4.90 7.12 6.51
CA PHE A 113 -4.48 7.60 5.20
C PHE A 113 -3.53 6.56 4.58
N PRO A 114 -3.77 6.10 3.34
CA PRO A 114 -3.08 4.95 2.76
C PRO A 114 -1.70 5.29 2.17
N ALA A 115 -0.95 6.19 2.81
CA ALA A 115 0.40 6.56 2.41
C ALA A 115 1.18 7.14 3.59
N SER A 116 2.51 7.03 3.54
CA SER A 116 3.42 7.72 4.45
C SER A 116 4.14 8.87 3.74
N LEU A 117 4.69 9.80 4.53
CA LEU A 117 5.32 11.02 4.04
C LEU A 117 6.70 11.20 4.66
N SER A 118 7.74 11.18 3.83
CA SER A 118 9.06 11.64 4.27
C SER A 118 9.10 13.17 4.21
N VAL A 119 9.39 13.80 5.35
CA VAL A 119 9.41 15.25 5.51
C VAL A 119 10.60 15.86 4.78
N ILE A 120 10.36 16.98 4.09
CA ILE A 120 11.42 17.80 3.49
C ILE A 120 11.73 18.95 4.46
N SER A 121 13.01 19.16 4.75
CA SER A 121 13.47 20.25 5.62
C SER A 121 12.91 21.60 5.17
N ASN A 122 12.56 22.45 6.13
CA ASN A 122 12.05 23.81 5.90
C ASN A 122 10.70 23.93 5.18
N ILE A 123 9.97 22.82 5.00
CA ILE A 123 8.60 22.84 4.46
C ILE A 123 7.63 22.33 5.52
N LYS A 124 6.53 23.05 5.73
CA LYS A 124 5.47 22.59 6.62
C LYS A 124 4.83 21.32 6.03
N PRO A 125 4.90 20.16 6.70
CA PRO A 125 4.54 18.88 6.09
C PRO A 125 3.02 18.70 5.93
N ILE A 126 2.23 19.52 6.63
CA ILE A 126 0.78 19.39 6.63
C ILE A 126 0.09 20.75 6.81
N GLU A 127 -0.97 20.97 6.05
CA GLU A 127 -1.87 22.12 6.13
C GLU A 127 -3.32 21.65 6.12
N PHE A 128 -4.11 22.12 7.09
CA PHE A 128 -5.55 21.88 7.20
C PHE A 128 -6.18 22.96 8.09
N SER A 129 -7.51 22.98 8.17
CA SER A 129 -8.26 23.86 9.05
C SER A 129 -9.44 23.15 9.69
N LEU A 130 -9.95 23.72 10.79
CA LEU A 130 -11.10 23.19 11.52
C LEU A 130 -12.37 23.13 10.66
N ASP A 131 -12.62 24.14 9.82
CA ASP A 131 -13.89 24.29 9.11
C ASP A 131 -13.86 23.76 7.67
N ASN A 132 -12.84 22.98 7.30
CA ASN A 132 -12.64 22.46 5.96
C ASN A 132 -12.28 20.97 6.01
N ASN A 133 -12.82 20.18 5.08
CA ASN A 133 -12.49 18.77 4.86
C ASN A 133 -11.32 18.58 3.87
N LEU A 134 -10.69 19.66 3.43
CA LEU A 134 -9.45 19.65 2.65
C LEU A 134 -8.23 19.65 3.58
N PHE A 135 -7.28 18.76 3.31
CA PHE A 135 -5.94 18.83 3.88
C PHE A 135 -4.88 18.65 2.78
N CYS A 136 -3.74 19.28 2.95
CA CYS A 136 -2.60 19.17 2.03
C CYS A 136 -1.39 18.64 2.79
N LEU A 137 -0.67 17.70 2.18
CA LEU A 137 0.61 17.21 2.69
C LEU A 137 1.73 17.58 1.75
N SER A 138 2.87 17.99 2.32
CA SER A 138 4.04 18.47 1.59
C SER A 138 5.25 17.61 1.93
N GLY A 139 5.83 16.94 0.94
CA GLY A 139 6.98 16.05 1.16
C GLY A 139 7.18 15.04 0.04
N ASN A 140 7.85 13.94 0.39
CA ASN A 140 7.95 12.76 -0.46
C ASN A 140 6.90 11.74 -0.03
N PHE A 141 5.93 11.45 -0.89
CA PHE A 141 4.91 10.46 -0.64
C PHE A 141 5.44 9.07 -0.92
N ASN A 142 5.31 8.18 0.06
CA ASN A 142 5.60 6.77 -0.04
C ASN A 142 4.27 6.01 -0.05
N GLN A 143 3.80 5.73 -1.25
CA GLN A 143 2.57 4.98 -1.48
C GLN A 143 2.82 3.91 -2.53
N TYR A 144 2.20 2.74 -2.35
CA TYR A 144 2.24 1.67 -3.32
C TYR A 144 1.76 2.16 -4.70
N ARG A 145 2.64 2.06 -5.71
CA ARG A 145 2.43 2.49 -7.11
C ARG A 145 2.14 3.98 -7.35
N ASN A 146 2.10 4.79 -6.30
CA ASN A 146 1.70 6.22 -6.32
C ASN A 146 2.60 7.09 -5.47
N SER A 147 3.90 6.78 -5.44
CA SER A 147 4.85 7.62 -4.72
C SER A 147 5.25 8.83 -5.57
N TYR A 148 5.42 9.98 -4.92
CA TYR A 148 5.80 11.24 -5.55
C TYR A 148 6.88 11.93 -4.73
N THR A 149 7.79 12.66 -5.35
CA THR A 149 8.89 13.37 -4.67
C THR A 149 8.74 14.87 -4.76
N SER A 150 9.01 15.57 -3.64
CA SER A 150 8.96 17.03 -3.54
C SER A 150 7.66 17.61 -4.10
N VAL A 151 6.54 17.17 -3.53
CA VAL A 151 5.21 17.64 -3.94
C VAL A 151 4.40 18.11 -2.74
N LYS A 152 3.48 19.03 -3.00
CA LYS A 152 2.35 19.34 -2.15
C LYS A 152 1.11 18.73 -2.79
N THR A 153 0.50 17.75 -2.11
CA THR A 153 -0.71 17.07 -2.58
C THR A 153 -1.86 17.35 -1.61
N CYS A 154 -2.99 17.77 -2.16
CA CYS A 154 -4.20 18.06 -1.40
C CYS A 154 -5.28 16.99 -1.65
N TYR A 155 -5.92 16.60 -0.56
CA TYR A 155 -6.99 15.62 -0.53
C TYR A 155 -8.21 16.21 0.16
N GLU A 156 -9.39 15.89 -0.34
CA GLU A 156 -10.64 16.14 0.33
C GLU A 156 -11.13 14.86 0.99
N TYR A 157 -11.48 14.95 2.27
CA TYR A 157 -11.99 13.82 3.01
C TYR A 157 -13.51 13.72 2.90
N HIS A 158 -14.01 12.54 2.55
CA HIS A 158 -15.43 12.21 2.48
C HIS A 158 -15.73 10.89 3.16
N ASN A 159 -16.05 10.96 4.46
CA ASN A 159 -16.56 9.84 5.26
C ASN A 159 -15.79 8.51 5.08
N GLY A 160 -14.46 8.60 5.09
CA GLY A 160 -13.55 7.47 4.95
C GLY A 160 -12.88 7.34 3.59
N SER A 161 -13.30 8.13 2.60
CA SER A 161 -12.55 8.33 1.36
C SER A 161 -11.59 9.52 1.47
N PHE A 162 -10.46 9.42 0.78
CA PHE A 162 -9.45 10.46 0.65
C PHE A 162 -9.33 10.81 -0.84
N ASP A 163 -10.14 11.76 -1.28
CA ASP A 163 -10.26 12.08 -2.69
C ASP A 163 -9.16 13.05 -3.10
N PHE A 164 -8.32 12.64 -4.05
CA PHE A 164 -7.29 13.50 -4.61
C PHE A 164 -7.89 14.76 -5.24
N LYS A 165 -7.34 15.93 -4.93
CA LYS A 165 -7.77 17.21 -5.52
C LYS A 165 -6.73 17.84 -6.40
N SER A 166 -5.52 17.97 -5.89
CA SER A 166 -4.47 18.67 -6.61
C SER A 166 -3.12 18.21 -6.15
N ARG A 167 -2.15 18.33 -7.04
CA ARG A 167 -0.74 18.17 -6.71
C ARG A 167 0.04 19.26 -7.39
N VAL A 168 0.90 19.90 -6.62
CA VAL A 168 1.84 20.91 -7.10
C VAL A 168 3.24 20.43 -6.78
N GLU A 169 4.13 20.52 -7.75
CA GLU A 169 5.54 20.27 -7.51
C GLU A 169 6.09 21.40 -6.64
N LEU A 170 6.71 21.05 -5.53
CA LEU A 170 7.46 22.01 -4.75
C LEU A 170 8.76 22.24 -5.52
N GLU A 171 8.99 23.48 -5.97
CA GLU A 171 10.29 23.84 -6.52
C GLU A 171 11.32 23.50 -5.46
N SER A 172 12.07 22.43 -5.69
CA SER A 172 13.25 22.17 -4.90
C SER A 172 14.22 23.33 -5.14
N GLU A 173 15.10 23.63 -4.19
CA GLU A 173 16.31 24.41 -4.43
C GLU A 173 17.28 23.69 -5.40
N VAL A 174 16.77 22.92 -6.38
CA VAL A 174 17.49 22.41 -7.54
C VAL A 174 17.20 23.35 -8.72
N LYS A 175 17.46 24.65 -8.53
CA LYS A 175 17.73 25.57 -9.64
C LYS A 175 19.23 25.80 -9.73
N LYS A 176 19.93 24.79 -10.23
CA LYS A 176 21.18 24.92 -11.01
C LYS A 176 21.26 23.68 -11.89
N TYR A 177 21.09 23.89 -13.19
CA TYR A 177 21.00 22.89 -14.26
C TYR A 177 19.65 22.17 -14.36
N ASP A 178 18.69 22.79 -15.05
CA ASP A 178 18.39 22.37 -16.43
C ASP A 178 17.23 23.18 -17.01
N ASN A 179 17.57 24.02 -18.00
CA ASN A 179 16.62 24.59 -18.93
C ASN A 179 16.18 23.50 -19.92
N HIS A 180 15.21 22.65 -19.57
CA HIS A 180 14.46 21.90 -20.59
C HIS A 180 13.02 21.66 -20.15
N GLY A 181 12.11 22.44 -20.74
CA GLY A 181 10.68 22.21 -20.71
C GLY A 181 10.32 20.81 -21.23
N TYR A 182 9.17 20.32 -20.78
CA TYR A 182 8.55 19.01 -21.08
C TYR A 182 9.16 17.74 -20.44
N ASN A 183 10.43 17.72 -20.00
CA ASN A 183 11.04 16.51 -19.43
C ASN A 183 10.72 16.23 -17.95
N ASN A 184 10.23 17.22 -17.18
CA ASN A 184 10.07 17.07 -15.72
C ASN A 184 8.87 16.23 -15.27
N LEU A 185 7.80 16.11 -16.08
CA LEU A 185 6.60 15.33 -15.72
C LEU A 185 6.85 13.82 -15.75
N ILE A 186 7.66 13.33 -16.68
CA ILE A 186 7.97 11.89 -16.82
C ILE A 186 8.89 11.43 -15.68
N ASN A 187 9.70 12.34 -15.11
CA ASN A 187 10.67 12.03 -14.07
C ASN A 187 10.07 11.50 -12.75
N LYS A 188 8.77 11.65 -12.50
CA LYS A 188 8.12 11.35 -11.20
C LYS A 188 7.18 10.14 -11.15
N VAL A 189 6.98 9.41 -12.25
CA VAL A 189 6.07 8.25 -12.27
C VAL A 189 6.77 7.00 -11.72
N LYS A 190 6.44 6.56 -10.50
CA LYS A 190 6.81 5.23 -10.02
C LYS A 190 5.93 4.18 -10.68
N LEU A 191 6.48 3.49 -11.68
CA LEU A 191 5.78 2.40 -12.37
C LEU A 191 5.49 1.24 -11.39
N PRO A 192 4.53 0.34 -11.69
CA PRO A 192 4.16 -0.80 -10.82
C PRO A 192 5.30 -1.79 -10.46
N ILE A 193 6.46 -1.56 -11.03
CA ILE A 193 7.70 -2.34 -10.95
C ILE A 193 8.91 -1.45 -10.63
N SER A 194 8.70 -0.25 -10.05
CA SER A 194 9.82 0.64 -9.71
C SER A 194 10.91 -0.17 -9.00
N SER A 195 12.12 0.01 -9.51
CA SER A 195 13.32 -0.83 -9.36
C SER A 195 13.75 -1.17 -7.96
N ASP A 196 13.17 -0.52 -6.98
CA ASP A 196 13.40 -0.73 -5.57
C ASP A 196 12.47 -1.79 -4.96
N TYR A 197 11.43 -2.27 -5.66
CA TYR A 197 10.45 -3.20 -5.05
C TYR A 197 11.06 -4.55 -4.67
N PHE A 198 11.69 -5.24 -5.61
CA PHE A 198 12.29 -6.55 -5.32
C PHE A 198 13.41 -6.38 -4.30
N SER A 199 14.29 -5.40 -4.49
CA SER A 199 15.41 -5.11 -3.59
C SER A 199 14.93 -4.77 -2.16
N LYS A 200 13.98 -3.85 -1.99
CA LYS A 200 13.38 -3.50 -0.69
C LYS A 200 12.55 -4.64 -0.09
N CYS A 201 11.89 -5.45 -0.91
CA CYS A 201 11.20 -6.63 -0.43
C CYS A 201 12.19 -7.67 0.09
N ALA A 202 13.24 -7.96 -0.69
CA ALA A 202 14.26 -8.96 -0.38
C ALA A 202 15.14 -8.56 0.80
N GLU A 203 15.28 -7.27 1.09
CA GLU A 203 15.89 -6.77 2.34
C GLU A 203 15.16 -7.27 3.60
N LYS A 204 13.87 -7.61 3.50
CA LYS A 204 12.99 -7.78 4.68
C LYS A 204 12.10 -9.03 4.64
N ASN A 205 12.10 -9.77 3.53
CA ASN A 205 11.26 -10.94 3.32
C ASN A 205 12.06 -12.06 2.66
N ALA A 206 11.58 -13.29 2.82
CA ALA A 206 12.15 -14.41 2.08
C ALA A 206 12.08 -14.14 0.56
N ILE A 207 13.18 -14.40 -0.14
CA ILE A 207 13.32 -14.19 -1.59
C ILE A 207 12.10 -14.77 -2.35
N LYS A 208 11.67 -15.98 -1.99
CA LYS A 208 10.52 -16.67 -2.60
C LYS A 208 9.20 -15.88 -2.51
N LYS A 209 8.97 -15.13 -1.43
CA LYS A 209 7.79 -14.26 -1.26
C LYS A 209 7.89 -13.04 -2.17
N CYS A 210 9.08 -12.46 -2.31
CA CYS A 210 9.32 -11.32 -3.19
C CYS A 210 9.22 -11.71 -4.66
N GLU A 211 9.75 -12.87 -5.05
CA GLU A 211 9.57 -13.44 -6.39
C GLU A 211 8.09 -13.71 -6.70
N GLN A 212 7.31 -14.22 -5.74
CA GLN A 212 5.88 -14.45 -5.93
C GLN A 212 5.12 -13.13 -6.12
N LEU A 213 5.47 -12.10 -5.35
CA LEU A 213 4.88 -10.77 -5.46
C LEU A 213 5.29 -10.07 -6.76
N GLU A 214 6.56 -10.16 -7.16
CA GLU A 214 7.06 -9.69 -8.45
C GLU A 214 6.31 -10.38 -9.59
N ARG A 215 6.16 -11.71 -9.54
CA ARG A 215 5.39 -12.48 -10.54
C ARG A 215 3.92 -12.05 -10.61
N SER A 216 3.29 -11.76 -9.48
CA SER A 216 1.90 -11.26 -9.46
C SER A 216 1.75 -9.84 -10.04
N ASN A 217 2.82 -9.04 -10.00
CA ASN A 217 2.88 -7.67 -10.50
C ASN A 217 3.44 -7.56 -11.93
N ASN A 218 4.17 -8.57 -12.41
CA ASN A 218 4.61 -8.76 -13.79
C ASN A 218 3.47 -9.32 -14.67
N ARG A 219 2.29 -8.73 -14.52
CA ARG A 219 1.12 -8.97 -15.34
C ARG A 219 0.91 -7.82 -16.31
N ALA A 220 0.13 -8.07 -17.34
CA ALA A 220 -0.32 -7.02 -18.22
C ALA A 220 -1.42 -6.20 -17.52
N TYR A 221 -1.43 -4.89 -17.75
CA TYR A 221 -2.41 -3.95 -17.21
C TYR A 221 -3.20 -3.34 -18.36
N SER A 222 -4.52 -3.26 -18.24
CA SER A 222 -5.32 -2.44 -19.15
C SER A 222 -5.04 -0.96 -18.91
N LEU A 223 -5.26 -0.13 -19.94
CA LEU A 223 -5.14 1.32 -19.80
C LEU A 223 -6.04 1.87 -18.68
N SER A 224 -7.24 1.31 -18.53
CA SER A 224 -8.19 1.70 -17.49
C SER A 224 -7.67 1.43 -16.07
N GLU A 225 -6.97 0.30 -15.86
CA GLU A 225 -6.31 0.00 -14.58
C GLU A 225 -5.17 0.97 -14.31
N LEU A 226 -4.36 1.30 -15.33
CA LEU A 226 -3.24 2.23 -15.17
C LEU A 226 -3.69 3.64 -14.84
N LYS A 227 -4.76 4.13 -15.48
CA LYS A 227 -5.37 5.43 -15.18
C LYS A 227 -5.90 5.50 -13.74
N LYS A 228 -6.35 4.39 -13.16
CA LYS A 228 -6.75 4.28 -11.74
C LYS A 228 -5.56 4.22 -10.79
N ILE A 229 -4.44 3.65 -11.25
CA ILE A 229 -3.21 3.58 -10.46
C ILE A 229 -2.70 5.00 -10.28
N SER A 230 -2.24 5.69 -11.33
CA SER A 230 -1.68 7.04 -11.17
C SER A 230 -2.21 8.00 -12.23
N PRO A 231 -2.59 9.25 -11.86
CA PRO A 231 -2.98 10.27 -12.84
C PRO A 231 -1.83 10.65 -13.78
N ASP A 232 -0.57 10.40 -13.42
CA ASP A 232 0.57 10.71 -14.29
C ASP A 232 0.66 9.83 -15.53
N PHE A 233 0.04 8.65 -15.48
CA PHE A 233 -0.09 7.78 -16.63
C PHE A 233 -0.98 8.39 -17.72
N LEU A 234 -1.89 9.30 -17.37
CA LEU A 234 -2.74 9.98 -18.35
C LEU A 234 -1.88 10.70 -19.40
N ASN A 235 -0.90 11.50 -18.96
CA ASN A 235 -0.05 12.26 -19.87
C ASN A 235 0.85 11.38 -20.75
N ILE A 236 1.28 10.22 -20.25
CA ILE A 236 2.13 9.29 -21.01
C ILE A 236 1.29 8.54 -22.05
N PHE A 237 0.15 7.99 -21.66
CA PHE A 237 -0.67 7.16 -22.55
C PHE A 237 -1.59 7.95 -23.48
N ASP A 238 -1.92 9.20 -23.14
CA ASP A 238 -2.63 10.11 -24.05
C ASP A 238 -1.65 10.73 -25.09
N ASN A 239 -0.35 10.42 -25.03
CA ASN A 239 0.60 10.79 -26.08
C ASN A 239 0.19 10.11 -27.40
N PRO A 240 0.07 10.85 -28.52
CA PRO A 240 -0.38 10.28 -29.80
C PRO A 240 0.42 9.06 -30.26
N LYS A 241 1.73 8.97 -29.96
CA LYS A 241 2.57 7.83 -30.34
C LYS A 241 2.20 6.54 -29.62
N ILE A 242 1.63 6.63 -28.41
CA ILE A 242 1.20 5.46 -27.62
C ILE A 242 -0.30 5.25 -27.82
N TYR A 243 -1.10 6.32 -27.76
CA TYR A 243 -2.54 6.27 -27.97
C TYR A 243 -2.91 5.65 -29.33
N SER A 244 -2.19 5.99 -30.40
CA SER A 244 -2.45 5.46 -31.75
C SER A 244 -2.19 3.96 -31.89
N LEU A 245 -1.47 3.35 -30.94
CA LEU A 245 -1.25 1.90 -30.95
C LEU A 245 -2.55 1.14 -30.72
N ASN A 246 -3.51 1.76 -30.01
CA ASN A 246 -4.74 1.12 -29.55
C ASN A 246 -4.44 -0.23 -28.88
N ALA A 247 -3.44 -0.25 -28.00
CA ALA A 247 -3.02 -1.44 -27.28
C ALA A 247 -4.01 -1.77 -26.16
N ASP A 248 -4.33 -3.05 -26.01
CA ASP A 248 -5.24 -3.57 -24.99
C ASP A 248 -4.56 -3.60 -23.63
N THR A 249 -3.29 -3.99 -23.61
CA THR A 249 -2.55 -4.16 -22.36
C THR A 249 -1.12 -3.64 -22.42
N PHE A 250 -0.59 -3.33 -21.25
CA PHE A 250 0.76 -2.86 -21.03
C PHE A 250 1.41 -3.67 -19.91
N ARG A 251 2.52 -4.34 -20.21
CA ARG A 251 3.42 -4.95 -19.23
C ARG A 251 4.61 -4.03 -19.04
N PHE A 252 4.98 -3.74 -17.81
CA PHE A 252 6.16 -2.90 -17.52
C PHE A 252 7.38 -3.80 -17.26
N LEU A 253 8.54 -3.40 -17.81
CA LEU A 253 9.80 -4.11 -17.65
C LEU A 253 10.65 -3.43 -16.56
N PRO A 254 11.40 -4.21 -15.73
CA PRO A 254 12.27 -3.66 -14.69
C PRO A 254 13.09 -2.48 -15.20
N GLU A 255 13.39 -1.52 -14.32
CA GLU A 255 14.31 -0.43 -14.69
C GLU A 255 15.66 -1.02 -15.08
N ILE A 256 16.16 -0.61 -16.24
CA ILE A 256 17.46 -1.03 -16.75
C ILE A 256 18.30 0.22 -16.93
N LYS A 257 19.32 0.36 -16.06
CA LYS A 257 20.07 1.61 -15.86
C LYS A 257 19.12 2.74 -15.44
N ASP A 258 18.96 3.76 -16.28
CA ASP A 258 18.08 4.92 -16.08
C ASP A 258 16.89 4.94 -17.07
N SER A 259 16.65 3.81 -17.75
CA SER A 259 15.60 3.68 -18.76
C SER A 259 14.44 2.82 -18.25
N PHE A 260 13.23 3.26 -18.60
CA PHE A 260 12.00 2.56 -18.28
C PHE A 260 11.31 2.09 -19.55
N TYR A 261 10.90 0.84 -19.56
CA TYR A 261 10.30 0.20 -20.72
C TYR A 261 8.95 -0.42 -20.37
N SER A 262 8.07 -0.47 -21.36
CA SER A 262 6.84 -1.25 -21.33
C SER A 262 6.69 -2.02 -22.64
N ILE A 263 6.15 -3.23 -22.55
CA ILE A 263 5.64 -3.96 -23.70
C ILE A 263 4.13 -3.71 -23.77
N ALA A 264 3.69 -3.08 -24.84
CA ALA A 264 2.28 -2.98 -25.16
C ALA A 264 1.87 -4.14 -26.08
N GLU A 265 0.70 -4.69 -25.84
CA GLU A 265 0.08 -5.71 -26.67
C GLU A 265 -1.21 -5.16 -27.27
N LYS A 266 -1.34 -5.29 -28.58
CA LYS A 266 -2.58 -5.09 -29.31
C LYS A 266 -3.06 -6.45 -29.78
N TYR A 267 -4.17 -6.90 -29.21
CA TYR A 267 -4.86 -8.11 -29.60
C TYR A 267 -5.82 -7.80 -30.75
N MET A 268 -5.85 -8.71 -31.72
CA MET A 268 -6.68 -8.61 -32.91
C MET A 268 -7.39 -9.95 -33.10
N GLU A 269 -8.71 -9.93 -32.96
CA GLU A 269 -9.56 -11.09 -33.19
C GLU A 269 -10.36 -10.87 -34.48
N THR A 270 -10.31 -11.86 -35.37
CA THR A 270 -11.09 -11.91 -36.61
C THR A 270 -11.92 -13.18 -36.61
N ASP A 271 -12.88 -13.29 -37.53
CA ASP A 271 -13.73 -14.49 -37.63
C ASP A 271 -12.93 -15.77 -37.96
N GLU A 272 -11.70 -15.64 -38.47
CA GLU A 272 -10.85 -16.75 -38.92
C GLU A 272 -9.64 -17.00 -38.01
N ASP A 273 -9.08 -15.97 -37.37
CA ASP A 273 -7.87 -16.10 -36.57
C ASP A 273 -7.75 -15.02 -35.47
N SER A 274 -6.91 -15.32 -34.48
CA SER A 274 -6.53 -14.40 -33.40
C SER A 274 -5.02 -14.13 -33.45
N SER A 275 -4.63 -12.86 -33.33
CA SER A 275 -3.24 -12.45 -33.37
C SER A 275 -2.93 -11.37 -32.35
N SER A 276 -1.68 -11.31 -31.92
CA SER A 276 -1.18 -10.25 -31.06
C SER A 276 -0.06 -9.51 -31.76
N GLU A 277 -0.06 -8.18 -31.66
CA GLU A 277 1.04 -7.33 -32.06
C GLU A 277 1.67 -6.69 -30.82
N PHE A 278 2.99 -6.77 -30.72
CA PHE A 278 3.74 -6.26 -29.58
C PHE A 278 4.56 -5.03 -29.94
N TYR A 279 4.62 -4.10 -28.98
CA TYR A 279 5.35 -2.83 -29.12
C TYR A 279 6.22 -2.61 -27.88
N LEU A 280 7.50 -2.32 -28.09
CA LEU A 280 8.41 -1.84 -27.06
C LEU A 280 8.26 -0.32 -26.94
N ILE A 281 7.79 0.13 -25.78
CA ILE A 281 7.68 1.54 -25.43
C ILE A 281 8.81 1.87 -24.46
N LYS A 282 9.75 2.70 -24.90
CA LYS A 282 10.72 3.34 -24.02
C LYS A 282 10.09 4.61 -23.47
N ILE A 283 9.80 4.64 -22.17
CA ILE A 283 9.15 5.77 -21.49
C ILE A 283 10.19 6.84 -21.09
N LYS A 284 11.39 6.40 -20.67
CA LYS A 284 12.51 7.27 -20.27
C LYS A 284 13.84 6.85 -20.91
N PRO A 285 14.78 7.80 -21.10
CA PRO A 285 14.62 9.25 -20.87
C PRO A 285 13.83 9.97 -21.97
N VAL A 286 13.72 9.38 -23.16
CA VAL A 286 12.99 9.93 -24.31
C VAL A 286 11.96 8.92 -24.77
N LEU A 287 10.72 9.39 -24.98
CA LEU A 287 9.63 8.55 -25.46
C LEU A 287 9.94 8.00 -26.86
N ASN A 288 10.09 6.69 -26.97
CA ASN A 288 10.22 5.97 -28.22
C ASN A 288 9.31 4.74 -28.24
N VAL A 289 8.78 4.42 -29.42
CA VAL A 289 7.92 3.26 -29.64
C VAL A 289 8.46 2.47 -30.82
N GLU A 290 8.76 1.20 -30.60
CA GLU A 290 9.25 0.27 -31.62
C GLU A 290 8.30 -0.93 -31.70
N LYS A 291 7.83 -1.25 -32.91
CA LYS A 291 7.06 -2.48 -33.13
C LYS A 291 8.00 -3.68 -33.07
N ILE A 292 7.71 -4.64 -32.20
CA ILE A 292 8.51 -5.86 -31.99
C ILE A 292 7.77 -7.12 -32.48
N GLY A 293 6.87 -6.96 -33.44
CA GLY A 293 6.25 -8.08 -34.18
C GLY A 293 5.15 -8.81 -33.43
N ASP A 294 4.92 -10.05 -33.81
CA ASP A 294 3.89 -10.97 -33.27
C ASP A 294 4.41 -11.89 -32.17
N TYR A 295 5.70 -11.80 -31.87
CA TYR A 295 6.38 -12.62 -30.90
C TYR A 295 7.56 -11.87 -30.28
N TYR A 296 7.67 -11.97 -28.96
CA TYR A 296 8.86 -11.55 -28.24
C TYR A 296 9.18 -12.52 -27.09
N SER A 297 10.45 -12.54 -26.70
CA SER A 297 10.92 -13.13 -25.46
C SER A 297 11.94 -12.20 -24.82
N ILE A 298 12.04 -12.22 -23.49
CA ILE A 298 12.99 -11.38 -22.74
C ILE A 298 13.78 -12.29 -21.82
N ASP A 299 15.10 -12.21 -21.90
CA ASP A 299 15.97 -12.96 -21.00
C ASP A 299 16.28 -12.20 -19.71
N LYS A 300 16.89 -12.90 -18.74
CA LYS A 300 17.31 -12.33 -17.44
C LYS A 300 18.33 -11.19 -17.57
N SER A 301 18.96 -11.04 -18.73
CA SER A 301 19.95 -10.00 -18.99
C SER A 301 19.31 -8.71 -19.53
N GLY A 302 17.99 -8.73 -19.81
CA GLY A 302 17.28 -7.63 -20.42
C GLY A 302 17.42 -7.60 -21.95
N VAL A 303 17.76 -8.72 -22.59
CA VAL A 303 17.78 -8.81 -24.05
C VAL A 303 16.41 -9.26 -24.53
N ILE A 304 15.76 -8.42 -25.35
CA ILE A 304 14.52 -8.76 -26.04
C ILE A 304 14.88 -9.43 -27.36
N THR A 305 14.38 -10.63 -27.58
CA THR A 305 14.43 -11.31 -28.88
C THR A 305 13.04 -11.28 -29.50
N TYR A 306 12.92 -10.81 -30.74
CA TYR A 306 11.64 -10.65 -31.42
C TYR A 306 11.72 -11.00 -32.90
N LYS A 307 10.58 -11.19 -33.56
CA LYS A 307 10.51 -11.39 -35.01
C LYS A 307 10.14 -10.10 -35.72
N ASP A 308 10.88 -9.75 -36.76
CA ASP A 308 10.44 -8.69 -37.66
C ASP A 308 9.29 -9.16 -38.56
N LYS A 309 8.76 -8.24 -39.37
CA LYS A 309 7.69 -8.52 -40.35
C LYS A 309 8.03 -9.61 -41.39
N ASN A 310 9.29 -9.98 -41.53
CA ASN A 310 9.77 -11.02 -42.45
C ASN A 310 10.08 -12.33 -41.71
N GLY A 311 9.75 -12.43 -40.41
CA GLY A 311 10.05 -13.59 -39.58
C GLY A 311 11.51 -13.70 -39.14
N LYS A 312 12.34 -12.68 -39.43
CA LYS A 312 13.75 -12.67 -39.00
C LYS A 312 13.83 -12.39 -37.51
N LEU A 313 14.56 -13.23 -36.79
CA LEU A 313 14.86 -13.02 -35.38
C LEU A 313 15.84 -11.85 -35.21
N LEU A 314 15.41 -10.83 -34.49
CA LEU A 314 16.18 -9.65 -34.10
C LEU A 314 16.32 -9.58 -32.58
N LYS A 315 17.29 -8.78 -32.12
CA LYS A 315 17.57 -8.59 -30.69
C LYS A 315 17.74 -7.12 -30.35
N ILE A 316 17.12 -6.69 -29.26
CA ILE A 316 17.33 -5.38 -28.63
C ILE A 316 17.97 -5.62 -27.26
N ASN A 317 19.11 -4.99 -27.01
CA ASN A 317 19.72 -4.96 -25.69
C ASN A 317 19.23 -3.71 -24.96
N LEU A 318 18.54 -3.90 -23.82
CA LEU A 318 18.04 -2.79 -23.02
C LEU A 318 19.10 -2.21 -22.07
N LYS A 319 20.23 -2.90 -21.86
CA LYS A 319 21.38 -2.43 -21.07
C LYS A 319 22.24 -1.47 -21.87
#